data_AF-A0A820I4K3-F1
#
_entry.id   AF-A0A820I4K3-F1
#
_cell.length_a   1.000
_cell.length_b   1.000
_cell.length_c   1.000
_cell.angle_alpha   90.00
_cell.angle_beta   90.00
_cell.angle_gamma   90.00
#
_symmetry.space_group_name_H-M   'P 1'
#
loop_
_entity.id
_entity.type
_entity.pdbx_description
1 polymer ?
#
loop_
_entity_poly.entity_id
_entity_poly.type
_entity_poly.pdbx_seq_one_letter_code
_entity_poly.pdbx_strand_id
1 'polypeptide(L)'
;QVQHPTASLIARAATAQDDITGDGTTSIVLLIGELLKQADLYISEGLHPRIVGEGFELAKKEALQILDKCKIPINNDRETLIQIARTSLRTKLSMENADILTDIVVDAILALNEPGKPTDLNMVEIMEMQHRTEGDSRLVRGIVLDHGGRHPSMPKALKNAFVLTLNVSLEYEKTEVNAGFFYKNAEERDRLVTSERKFIDDRVQKIVELKRKVCSGDDKNKTFVIVNQKGIDPFSLDILAKD
;
A
#
# COMPACT_ATOMS: atom_id res chain seq x y z
N GLN A 1 -3.73 19.26 -17.05
CA GLN A 1 -2.88 20.33 -16.50
C GLN A 1 -3.71 21.60 -16.45
N VAL A 2 -3.87 22.22 -15.28
CA VAL A 2 -4.72 23.42 -15.12
C VAL A 2 -4.03 24.60 -15.81
N GLN A 3 -4.69 25.21 -16.79
CA GLN A 3 -4.10 26.30 -17.59
C GLN A 3 -4.10 27.65 -16.85
N HIS A 4 -5.07 27.88 -15.97
CA HIS A 4 -5.19 29.15 -15.25
C HIS A 4 -4.25 29.19 -14.02
N PRO A 5 -3.37 30.19 -13.87
CA PRO A 5 -2.37 30.24 -12.81
C PRO A 5 -2.99 30.29 -11.40
N THR A 6 -4.06 31.05 -11.19
CA THR A 6 -4.78 31.09 -9.89
C THR A 6 -5.39 29.74 -9.53
N ALA A 7 -5.96 29.03 -10.51
CA ALA A 7 -6.53 27.70 -10.27
C ALA A 7 -5.42 26.68 -9.97
N SER A 8 -4.24 26.84 -10.55
CA SER A 8 -3.05 26.03 -10.19
C SER A 8 -2.62 26.25 -8.73
N LEU A 9 -2.63 27.49 -8.23
CA LEU A 9 -2.34 27.77 -6.82
C LEU A 9 -3.39 27.17 -5.87
N ILE A 10 -4.68 27.29 -6.20
CA ILE A 10 -5.76 26.70 -5.42
C ILE A 10 -5.66 25.16 -5.43
N ALA A 11 -5.36 24.56 -6.59
CA ALA A 11 -5.16 23.12 -6.70
C ALA A 11 -4.03 22.62 -5.80
N ARG A 12 -2.92 23.37 -5.71
CA ARG A 12 -1.81 23.03 -4.79
C ARG A 12 -2.23 23.07 -3.31
N ALA A 13 -3.09 24.01 -2.92
CA ALA A 13 -3.64 24.04 -1.57
C ALA A 13 -4.54 22.83 -1.29
N ALA A 14 -5.37 22.43 -2.27
CA ALA A 14 -6.19 21.24 -2.16
C ALA A 14 -5.34 19.95 -2.07
N THR A 15 -4.25 19.84 -2.85
CA THR A 15 -3.31 18.71 -2.74
C THR A 15 -2.66 18.64 -1.36
N ALA A 16 -2.20 19.77 -0.82
CA ALA A 16 -1.62 19.80 0.52
C ALA A 16 -2.62 19.38 1.62
N GLN A 17 -3.92 19.68 1.44
CA GLN A 17 -4.97 19.19 2.33
C GLN A 17 -5.14 17.68 2.19
N ASP A 18 -5.15 17.15 0.97
CA ASP A 18 -5.27 15.71 0.70
C ASP A 18 -4.11 14.93 1.31
N ASP A 19 -2.87 15.41 1.19
CA ASP A 19 -1.69 14.73 1.70
C ASP A 19 -1.68 14.60 3.24
N ILE A 20 -2.28 15.55 3.97
CA ILE A 20 -2.28 15.58 5.44
C ILE A 20 -3.54 14.93 6.02
N THR A 21 -4.72 15.21 5.46
CA THR A 21 -5.99 14.74 6.02
C THR A 21 -6.73 13.72 5.15
N GLY A 22 -6.45 13.64 3.84
CA GLY A 22 -7.10 12.71 2.91
C GLY A 22 -8.59 12.97 2.63
N ASP A 23 -9.12 14.09 3.12
CA ASP A 23 -10.51 14.53 2.94
C ASP A 23 -10.60 16.06 3.02
N GLY A 24 -11.71 16.63 2.56
CA GLY A 24 -11.99 18.08 2.62
C GLY A 24 -11.39 18.90 1.48
N THR A 25 -10.83 18.26 0.45
CA THR A 25 -10.25 18.91 -0.73
C THR A 25 -11.26 19.75 -1.51
N THR A 26 -12.52 19.30 -1.59
CA THR A 26 -13.59 20.10 -2.20
C THR A 26 -14.00 21.27 -1.31
N SER A 27 -14.09 21.06 0.00
CA SER A 27 -14.50 22.08 0.96
C SER A 27 -13.53 23.27 0.99
N ILE A 28 -12.22 23.02 0.91
CA ILE A 28 -11.23 24.12 0.86
C ILE A 28 -11.35 24.96 -0.41
N VAL A 29 -11.62 24.34 -1.56
CA VAL A 29 -11.81 25.07 -2.84
C VAL A 29 -13.05 25.95 -2.78
N LEU A 30 -14.16 25.40 -2.28
CA LEU A 30 -15.41 26.14 -2.10
C LEU A 30 -15.25 27.29 -1.10
N LEU A 31 -14.55 27.04 0.01
CA LEU A 31 -14.30 28.06 1.04
C LEU A 31 -13.44 29.21 0.48
N ILE A 32 -12.38 28.91 -0.27
CA ILE A 32 -11.55 29.95 -0.91
C ILE A 32 -12.38 30.75 -1.91
N GLY A 33 -13.19 30.08 -2.73
CA GLY A 33 -14.06 30.72 -3.72
C GLY A 33 -15.05 31.71 -3.08
N GLU A 34 -15.73 31.28 -2.02
CA GLU A 34 -16.70 32.13 -1.33
C GLU A 34 -16.01 33.26 -0.54
N LEU A 35 -14.88 33.00 0.13
CA LEU A 35 -14.12 34.05 0.81
C LEU A 35 -13.67 35.16 -0.14
N LEU A 36 -13.18 34.80 -1.33
CA LEU A 36 -12.78 35.77 -2.34
C LEU A 36 -13.97 36.56 -2.89
N LYS A 37 -15.12 35.90 -3.09
CA LYS A 37 -16.36 36.56 -3.52
C LYS A 37 -16.86 37.58 -2.48
N GLN A 38 -16.80 37.23 -1.19
CA GLN A 38 -17.16 38.17 -0.10
C GLN A 38 -16.15 39.32 0.01
N ALA A 39 -14.86 39.06 -0.19
CA ALA A 39 -13.84 40.10 -0.23
C ALA A 39 -14.06 41.08 -1.40
N ASP A 40 -14.46 40.57 -2.57
CA ASP A 40 -14.68 41.38 -3.78
C ASP A 40 -15.79 42.42 -3.61
N LEU A 41 -16.82 42.13 -2.81
CA LEU A 41 -17.89 43.09 -2.49
C LEU A 41 -17.32 44.34 -1.80
N TYR A 42 -16.51 44.16 -0.76
CA TYR A 42 -15.92 45.29 -0.02
C TYR A 42 -14.84 46.02 -0.84
N ILE A 43 -14.09 45.29 -1.66
CA ILE A 43 -13.11 45.90 -2.57
C ILE A 43 -13.83 46.76 -3.62
N SER A 44 -14.97 46.28 -4.14
CA SER A 44 -15.82 47.03 -5.09
C SER A 44 -16.41 48.30 -4.48
N GLU A 45 -16.67 48.31 -3.17
CA GLU A 45 -17.09 49.51 -2.42
C GLU A 45 -15.94 50.50 -2.13
N GLY A 46 -14.71 50.14 -2.49
CA GLY A 46 -13.53 51.00 -2.36
C GLY A 46 -12.62 50.70 -1.17
N LEU A 47 -12.83 49.57 -0.46
CA LEU A 47 -11.95 49.16 0.63
C LEU A 47 -10.62 48.64 0.09
N HIS A 48 -9.51 49.07 0.67
CA HIS A 48 -8.18 48.60 0.26
C HIS A 48 -8.00 47.10 0.60
N PRO A 49 -7.60 46.22 -0.34
CA PRO A 49 -7.52 44.76 -0.13
C PRO A 49 -6.69 44.32 1.07
N ARG A 50 -5.65 45.10 1.43
CA ARG A 50 -4.83 44.88 2.62
C ARG A 50 -5.64 44.84 3.91
N ILE A 51 -6.64 45.72 4.06
CA ILE A 51 -7.49 45.77 5.26
C ILE A 51 -8.33 44.50 5.35
N VAL A 52 -8.85 44.00 4.22
CA VAL A 52 -9.58 42.72 4.16
C VAL A 52 -8.67 41.55 4.57
N GLY A 53 -7.44 41.52 4.05
CA GLY A 53 -6.45 40.50 4.42
C GLY A 53 -6.11 40.50 5.91
N GLU A 54 -5.90 41.67 6.51
CA GLU A 54 -5.68 41.83 7.96
C GLU A 54 -6.91 41.38 8.76
N GLY A 55 -8.12 41.68 8.27
CA GLY A 55 -9.38 41.21 8.83
C GLY A 55 -9.51 39.68 8.83
N PHE A 56 -9.15 39.02 7.73
CA PHE A 56 -9.16 37.55 7.65
C PHE A 56 -8.16 36.90 8.60
N GLU A 57 -6.97 37.47 8.80
CA GLU A 57 -6.00 36.96 9.77
C GLU A 57 -6.51 37.06 11.23
N LEU A 58 -7.21 38.14 11.57
CA LEU A 58 -7.88 38.28 12.86
C LEU A 58 -9.03 37.25 13.01
N ALA A 59 -9.89 37.15 11.99
CA ALA A 59 -11.00 36.21 11.98
C ALA A 59 -10.55 34.75 12.09
N LYS A 60 -9.46 34.38 11.41
CA LYS A 60 -8.85 33.04 11.49
C LYS A 60 -8.46 32.68 12.93
N LYS A 61 -7.84 33.60 13.66
CA LYS A 61 -7.41 33.37 15.05
C LYS A 61 -8.62 33.11 15.96
N GLU A 62 -9.67 33.92 15.84
CA GLU A 62 -10.90 33.73 16.61
C GLU A 62 -11.64 32.43 16.21
N ALA A 63 -11.70 32.12 14.92
CA ALA A 63 -12.32 30.89 14.44
C ALA A 63 -11.65 29.64 15.01
N LEU A 64 -10.31 29.62 15.09
CA LEU A 64 -9.56 28.52 15.71
C LEU A 64 -9.85 28.40 17.21
N GLN A 65 -9.95 29.53 17.93
CA GLN A 65 -10.32 29.51 19.36
C GLN A 65 -11.75 28.97 19.58
N ILE A 66 -12.68 29.29 18.67
CA ILE A 66 -14.04 28.75 18.72
C ILE A 66 -14.02 27.25 18.41
N LEU A 67 -13.26 26.83 17.41
CA LEU A 67 -13.12 25.42 17.06
C LEU A 67 -12.61 24.57 18.23
N ASP A 68 -11.65 25.10 18.99
CA ASP A 68 -11.13 24.45 20.20
C ASP A 68 -12.16 24.32 21.32
N LYS A 69 -13.16 25.21 21.38
CA LYS A 69 -14.28 25.13 22.32
C LYS A 69 -15.38 24.19 21.83
N CYS A 70 -15.53 24.04 20.50
CA CYS A 70 -16.55 23.20 19.88
C CYS A 70 -16.13 21.73 19.74
N LYS A 71 -14.84 21.40 19.84
CA LYS A 71 -14.38 20.01 19.73
C LYS A 71 -14.92 19.16 20.87
N ILE A 72 -15.45 18.00 20.52
CA ILE A 72 -15.97 17.02 21.47
C ILE A 72 -14.90 15.94 21.63
N PRO A 73 -14.37 15.69 22.85
CA PRO A 73 -13.43 14.60 23.07
C PRO A 73 -14.15 13.27 22.84
N ILE A 74 -13.58 12.44 21.97
CA ILE A 74 -14.13 11.13 21.59
C ILE A 74 -13.22 10.05 22.18
N ASN A 75 -13.83 9.01 22.73
CA ASN A 75 -13.13 7.78 23.12
C ASN A 75 -12.92 6.89 21.89
N ASN A 76 -11.87 6.06 21.91
CA ASN A 76 -11.55 5.14 20.80
C ASN A 76 -12.47 3.89 20.78
N ASP A 77 -13.78 4.11 20.92
CA ASP A 77 -14.79 3.05 20.88
C ASP A 77 -15.04 2.63 19.42
N ARG A 78 -15.18 1.32 19.18
CA ARG A 78 -15.41 0.77 17.82
C ARG A 78 -16.63 1.40 17.15
N GLU A 79 -17.72 1.60 17.90
CA GLU A 79 -18.96 2.18 17.35
C GLU A 79 -18.76 3.62 16.86
N THR A 80 -17.99 4.42 17.59
CA THR A 80 -17.71 5.80 17.18
C THR A 80 -16.80 5.83 15.95
N LEU A 81 -15.81 4.93 15.87
CA LEU A 81 -14.96 4.79 14.68
C LEU A 81 -15.77 4.38 13.44
N ILE A 82 -16.78 3.51 13.60
CA ILE A 82 -17.72 3.14 12.53
C ILE A 82 -18.50 4.36 12.06
N GLN A 83 -19.02 5.18 12.98
CA GLN A 83 -19.74 6.39 12.61
C GLN A 83 -18.85 7.40 11.86
N ILE A 84 -17.59 7.53 12.26
CA ILE A 84 -16.61 8.40 11.59
C ILE A 84 -16.31 7.87 10.19
N ALA A 85 -15.92 6.60 10.06
CA ALA A 85 -15.60 5.99 8.77
C ALA A 85 -16.80 6.01 7.81
N ARG A 86 -18.01 5.76 8.32
CA ARG A 86 -19.25 5.84 7.55
C ARG A 86 -19.50 7.24 7.00
N THR A 87 -19.24 8.29 7.80
CA THR A 87 -19.39 9.68 7.35
C THR A 87 -18.47 9.98 6.16
N SER A 88 -17.21 9.57 6.24
CA SER A 88 -16.23 9.81 5.18
C SER A 88 -16.44 8.93 3.93
N LEU A 89 -16.94 7.70 4.08
CA LEU A 89 -17.17 6.80 2.94
C LEU A 89 -18.44 7.17 2.16
N ARG A 90 -19.49 7.61 2.84
CA ARG A 90 -20.77 7.97 2.21
C ARG A 90 -20.70 9.19 1.30
N THR A 91 -19.67 10.03 1.42
CA THR A 91 -19.45 11.15 0.49
C THR A 91 -18.83 10.70 -0.83
N LYS A 92 -18.23 9.50 -0.87
CA LYS A 92 -17.48 8.97 -2.03
C LYS A 92 -18.17 7.79 -2.72
N LEU A 93 -18.97 7.02 -1.98
CA LEU A 93 -19.54 5.76 -2.44
C LEU A 93 -21.07 5.68 -2.27
N SER A 94 -21.70 4.69 -2.90
CA SER A 94 -23.09 4.34 -2.62
C SER A 94 -23.26 3.92 -1.16
N MET A 95 -24.45 4.18 -0.59
CA MET A 95 -24.70 3.91 0.84
C MET A 95 -24.48 2.44 1.22
N GLU A 96 -24.89 1.51 0.37
CA GLU A 96 -24.75 0.06 0.59
C GLU A 96 -23.27 -0.36 0.62
N ASN A 97 -22.49 0.04 -0.39
CA ASN A 97 -21.06 -0.28 -0.43
C ASN A 97 -20.28 0.41 0.69
N ALA A 98 -20.66 1.64 1.03
CA ALA A 98 -20.04 2.39 2.13
C ALA A 98 -20.21 1.66 3.46
N ASP A 99 -21.39 1.09 3.74
CA ASP A 99 -21.64 0.38 4.99
C ASP A 99 -20.82 -0.92 5.08
N ILE A 100 -20.69 -1.69 3.99
CA ILE A 100 -19.83 -2.89 3.93
C ILE A 100 -18.36 -2.52 4.18
N LEU A 101 -17.86 -1.49 3.50
CA LEU A 101 -16.47 -1.05 3.63
C LEU A 101 -16.16 -0.40 4.98
N THR A 102 -17.17 0.19 5.63
CA THR A 102 -16.99 0.82 6.95
C THR A 102 -16.48 -0.20 7.97
N ASP A 103 -17.10 -1.37 8.04
CA ASP A 103 -16.68 -2.43 8.98
C ASP A 103 -15.25 -2.91 8.67
N ILE A 104 -14.93 -3.08 7.39
CA ILE A 104 -13.61 -3.52 6.90
C ILE A 104 -12.52 -2.51 7.31
N VAL A 105 -12.75 -1.22 7.08
CA VAL A 105 -11.79 -0.15 7.38
C VAL A 105 -11.54 -0.04 8.89
N VAL A 106 -12.60 -0.09 9.70
CA VAL A 106 -12.46 -0.01 11.16
C VAL A 106 -11.71 -1.22 11.71
N ASP A 107 -12.04 -2.42 11.23
CA ASP A 107 -11.36 -3.64 11.67
C ASP A 107 -9.88 -3.66 11.24
N ALA A 108 -9.55 -3.09 10.07
CA ALA A 108 -8.17 -2.94 9.61
C ALA A 108 -7.38 -1.98 10.52
N ILE A 109 -7.94 -0.82 10.86
CA ILE A 109 -7.29 0.17 11.74
C ILE A 109 -7.12 -0.39 13.16
N LEU A 110 -8.14 -1.08 13.70
CA LEU A 110 -8.05 -1.69 15.02
C LEU A 110 -6.99 -2.79 15.10
N ALA A 111 -6.75 -3.51 14.00
CA ALA A 111 -5.70 -4.53 13.93
C ALA A 111 -4.27 -3.93 14.00
N LEU A 112 -4.10 -2.67 13.59
CA LEU A 112 -2.82 -1.96 13.61
C LEU A 112 -2.56 -1.17 14.89
N ASN A 113 -3.59 -0.99 15.72
CA ASN A 113 -3.51 -0.12 16.89
C ASN A 113 -2.72 -0.81 18.02
N GLU A 114 -1.40 -0.59 18.05
CA GLU A 114 -0.52 -0.98 19.14
C GLU A 114 -0.37 0.17 20.16
N PRO A 115 -0.49 -0.10 21.47
CA PRO A 115 -0.38 0.95 22.48
C PRO A 115 1.04 1.57 22.47
N GLY A 116 1.12 2.85 22.15
CA GLY A 116 2.36 3.64 22.21
C GLY A 116 3.11 3.83 20.89
N LYS A 117 2.59 3.30 19.77
CA LYS A 117 3.15 3.53 18.42
C LYS A 117 2.14 4.30 17.55
N PRO A 118 2.57 5.28 16.74
CA PRO A 118 1.68 5.87 15.74
C PRO A 118 1.24 4.80 14.73
N THR A 119 -0.04 4.82 14.37
CA THR A 119 -0.60 3.90 13.38
C THR A 119 0.07 4.12 12.03
N ASP A 120 0.80 3.12 11.53
CA ASP A 120 1.42 3.17 10.22
C ASP A 120 0.44 2.65 9.16
N LEU A 121 -0.06 3.57 8.32
CA LEU A 121 -1.02 3.24 7.27
C LEU A 121 -0.39 2.39 6.15
N ASN A 122 0.94 2.35 6.02
CA ASN A 122 1.61 1.52 5.03
C ASN A 122 1.46 0.01 5.30
N MET A 123 1.04 -0.36 6.52
CA MET A 123 0.72 -1.75 6.86
C MET A 123 -0.63 -2.22 6.29
N VAL A 124 -1.47 -1.28 5.81
CA VAL A 124 -2.71 -1.62 5.10
C VAL A 124 -2.42 -1.69 3.61
N GLU A 125 -2.34 -2.92 3.09
CA GLU A 125 -2.22 -3.15 1.65
C GLU A 125 -3.61 -3.28 1.01
N ILE A 126 -3.86 -2.48 -0.04
CA ILE A 126 -5.09 -2.54 -0.82
C ILE A 126 -4.80 -3.37 -2.07
N MET A 127 -5.34 -4.59 -2.10
CA MET A 127 -5.25 -5.48 -3.25
C MET A 127 -6.53 -5.46 -4.07
N GLU A 128 -6.42 -5.00 -5.30
CA GLU A 128 -7.53 -4.99 -6.25
C GLU A 128 -7.57 -6.28 -7.06
N MET A 129 -8.75 -6.88 -7.18
CA MET A 129 -8.99 -8.03 -8.04
C MET A 129 -10.11 -7.72 -9.00
N GLN A 130 -9.89 -7.97 -10.29
CA GLN A 130 -10.94 -7.83 -11.29
C GLN A 130 -11.99 -8.93 -11.10
N HIS A 131 -13.15 -8.54 -10.61
CA HIS A 131 -14.31 -9.42 -10.43
C HIS A 131 -15.57 -8.78 -11.01
N ARG A 132 -16.66 -9.55 -11.09
CA ARG A 132 -17.93 -9.08 -11.68
C ARG A 132 -18.69 -8.11 -10.77
N THR A 133 -18.40 -8.11 -9.47
CA THR A 133 -19.13 -7.37 -8.45
C THR A 133 -18.14 -6.63 -7.54
N GLU A 134 -18.49 -5.40 -7.18
CA GLU A 134 -17.69 -4.51 -6.31
C GLU A 134 -17.92 -4.74 -4.81
N GLY A 135 -19.06 -5.34 -4.44
CA GLY A 135 -19.49 -5.56 -3.05
C GLY A 135 -18.77 -6.70 -2.32
N ASP A 136 -17.93 -7.49 -3.00
CA ASP A 136 -17.25 -8.66 -2.41
C ASP A 136 -15.91 -8.31 -1.74
N SER A 137 -15.70 -7.04 -1.40
CA SER A 137 -14.52 -6.58 -0.67
C SER A 137 -14.48 -7.22 0.72
N ARG A 138 -13.29 -7.66 1.16
CA ARG A 138 -13.11 -8.29 2.48
C ARG A 138 -11.77 -7.94 3.10
N LEU A 139 -11.75 -7.86 4.42
CA LEU A 139 -10.50 -7.77 5.18
C LEU A 139 -9.82 -9.14 5.27
N VAL A 140 -8.57 -9.21 4.86
CA VAL A 140 -7.70 -10.36 5.14
C VAL A 140 -6.75 -9.94 6.25
N ARG A 141 -6.79 -10.65 7.39
CA ARG A 141 -5.84 -10.44 8.50
C ARG A 141 -4.50 -11.11 8.19
N GLY A 142 -3.80 -10.55 7.22
CA GLY A 142 -2.55 -11.07 6.67
C GLY A 142 -2.21 -10.34 5.38
N ILE A 143 -1.29 -10.90 4.60
CA ILE A 143 -0.88 -10.33 3.31
C ILE A 143 -1.48 -11.14 2.16
N VAL A 144 -1.93 -10.45 1.12
CA VAL A 144 -2.40 -11.07 -0.12
C VAL A 144 -1.38 -10.76 -1.20
N LEU A 145 -0.75 -11.79 -1.74
CA LEU A 145 0.20 -11.64 -2.83
C LEU A 145 -0.52 -11.71 -4.17
N ASP A 146 -0.10 -10.88 -5.11
CA ASP A 146 -0.57 -10.83 -6.50
C ASP A 146 -0.11 -12.06 -7.32
N HIS A 147 1.05 -12.62 -6.97
CA HIS A 147 1.63 -13.78 -7.62
C HIS A 147 1.43 -15.07 -6.83
N GLY A 148 1.04 -16.14 -7.53
CA GLY A 148 0.95 -17.50 -7.01
C GLY A 148 2.07 -18.42 -7.49
N GLY A 149 1.98 -19.70 -7.09
CA GLY A 149 2.89 -20.74 -7.56
C GLY A 149 2.80 -20.94 -9.08
N ARG A 150 3.94 -20.84 -9.76
CA ARG A 150 4.02 -20.91 -11.24
C ARG A 150 4.08 -22.34 -11.78
N HIS A 151 4.54 -23.31 -10.97
CA HIS A 151 4.68 -24.70 -11.41
C HIS A 151 3.39 -25.50 -11.11
N PRO A 152 2.84 -26.29 -12.06
CA PRO A 152 1.57 -27.00 -11.89
C PRO A 152 1.53 -27.99 -10.72
N SER A 153 2.68 -28.60 -10.39
CA SER A 153 2.79 -29.54 -9.27
C SER A 153 2.96 -28.87 -7.90
N MET A 154 3.04 -27.54 -7.84
CA MET A 154 3.10 -26.84 -6.56
C MET A 154 1.77 -26.96 -5.81
N PRO A 155 1.81 -27.09 -4.47
CA PRO A 155 0.61 -27.20 -3.65
C PRO A 155 -0.23 -25.91 -3.71
N LYS A 156 -1.53 -26.06 -3.99
CA LYS A 156 -2.47 -24.92 -4.07
C LYS A 156 -2.89 -24.37 -2.70
N ALA A 157 -2.85 -25.20 -1.67
CA ALA A 157 -3.25 -24.83 -0.32
C ALA A 157 -2.26 -25.42 0.68
N LEU A 158 -1.75 -24.55 1.56
CA LEU A 158 -0.78 -24.90 2.59
C LEU A 158 -1.33 -24.48 3.95
N LYS A 159 -1.20 -25.35 4.95
CA LYS A 159 -1.57 -25.08 6.34
C LYS A 159 -0.30 -25.07 7.19
N ASN A 160 -0.23 -24.18 8.18
CA ASN A 160 0.92 -24.02 9.07
C ASN A 160 2.26 -23.90 8.30
N ALA A 161 2.33 -22.90 7.43
CA ALA A 161 3.49 -22.67 6.57
C ALA A 161 4.53 -21.76 7.24
N PHE A 162 5.79 -22.16 7.19
CA PHE A 162 6.92 -21.26 7.41
C PHE A 162 7.15 -20.45 6.13
N VAL A 163 7.26 -19.13 6.27
CA VAL A 163 7.46 -18.23 5.14
C VAL A 163 8.91 -17.77 5.11
N LEU A 164 9.61 -18.04 4.01
CA LEU A 164 10.94 -17.53 3.73
C LEU A 164 10.85 -16.40 2.69
N THR A 165 11.22 -15.19 3.11
CA THR A 165 11.32 -14.03 2.22
C THR A 165 12.74 -13.93 1.66
N LEU A 166 12.86 -13.86 0.33
CA LEU A 166 14.14 -13.75 -0.37
C LEU A 166 14.17 -12.50 -1.25
N ASN A 167 15.37 -11.94 -1.40
CA ASN A 167 15.68 -10.84 -2.32
C ASN A 167 16.76 -11.23 -3.34
N VAL A 168 17.09 -12.52 -3.43
CA VAL A 168 18.18 -13.06 -4.26
C VAL A 168 17.59 -13.66 -5.53
N SER A 169 18.28 -13.47 -6.66
CA SER A 169 17.85 -14.06 -7.92
C SER A 169 18.10 -15.55 -7.92
N LEU A 170 17.06 -16.31 -8.23
CA LEU A 170 17.12 -17.74 -8.53
C LEU A 170 16.93 -17.94 -10.04
N GLU A 171 17.40 -16.98 -10.85
CA GLU A 171 17.40 -17.04 -12.30
C GLU A 171 18.81 -16.85 -12.83
N TYR A 172 19.01 -17.27 -14.09
CA TYR A 172 20.20 -16.93 -14.84
C TYR A 172 20.27 -15.42 -15.06
N GLU A 173 21.11 -14.74 -14.28
CA GLU A 173 21.41 -13.32 -14.45
C GLU A 173 22.64 -13.18 -15.37
N LYS A 174 22.50 -12.37 -16.42
CA LYS A 174 23.68 -11.90 -17.15
C LYS A 174 24.49 -10.99 -16.23
N THR A 175 25.80 -11.12 -16.28
CA THR A 175 26.70 -10.24 -15.51
C THR A 175 26.53 -8.79 -15.96
N GLU A 176 26.47 -7.85 -15.01
CA GLU A 176 26.34 -6.42 -15.30
C GLU A 176 27.55 -5.87 -16.07
N VAL A 177 28.74 -6.40 -15.76
CA VAL A 177 29.94 -6.19 -16.56
C VAL A 177 29.91 -7.15 -17.74
N ASN A 178 30.23 -6.67 -18.94
CA ASN A 178 30.35 -7.49 -20.15
C ASN A 178 31.43 -8.57 -19.97
N ALA A 179 31.05 -9.70 -19.38
CA ALA A 179 31.88 -10.89 -19.30
C ALA A 179 31.65 -11.70 -20.58
N GLY A 180 32.52 -11.48 -21.57
CA GLY A 180 32.57 -12.32 -22.76
C GLY A 180 33.32 -13.61 -22.43
N PHE A 181 32.65 -14.75 -22.47
CA PHE A 181 33.33 -16.04 -22.39
C PHE A 181 33.88 -16.44 -23.76
N PHE A 182 35.19 -16.66 -23.83
CA PHE A 182 35.83 -17.23 -25.01
C PHE A 182 36.02 -18.74 -24.79
N TYR A 183 35.42 -19.55 -25.65
CA TYR A 183 35.57 -21.00 -25.65
C TYR A 183 36.18 -21.45 -26.99
N LYS A 184 37.05 -22.46 -26.96
CA LYS A 184 37.68 -23.00 -28.17
C LYS A 184 36.98 -24.26 -28.68
N ASN A 185 36.42 -25.04 -27.75
CA ASN A 185 35.79 -26.33 -28.02
C ASN A 185 34.32 -26.36 -27.56
N ALA A 186 33.51 -27.23 -28.18
CA ALA A 186 32.12 -27.43 -27.77
C ALA A 186 32.00 -27.95 -26.32
N GLU A 187 32.90 -28.84 -25.89
CA GLU A 187 32.91 -29.37 -24.52
C GLU A 187 33.18 -28.29 -23.45
N GLU A 188 34.02 -27.30 -23.77
CA GLU A 188 34.30 -26.19 -22.85
C GLU A 188 33.07 -25.30 -22.66
N ARG A 189 32.29 -25.09 -23.74
CA ARG A 189 31.02 -24.36 -23.70
C ARG A 189 30.03 -25.06 -22.77
N ASP A 190 29.86 -26.37 -22.88
CA ASP A 190 28.91 -27.13 -22.07
C ASP A 190 29.30 -27.13 -20.58
N ARG A 191 30.61 -27.19 -20.27
CA ARG A 191 31.10 -27.08 -18.89
C ARG A 191 30.80 -25.72 -18.27
N LEU A 192 30.97 -24.63 -19.02
CA LEU A 192 30.69 -23.28 -18.52
C LEU A 192 29.20 -23.09 -18.22
N VAL A 193 28.32 -23.49 -19.14
CA VAL A 193 26.87 -23.46 -18.92
C VAL A 193 26.47 -24.27 -17.69
N THR A 194 27.08 -25.44 -17.51
CA THR A 194 26.83 -26.28 -16.32
C THR A 194 27.35 -25.61 -15.04
N SER A 195 28.48 -24.90 -15.09
CA SER A 195 29.06 -24.23 -13.91
C SER A 195 28.25 -23.02 -13.45
N GLU A 196 27.73 -22.21 -14.37
CA GLU A 196 26.83 -21.11 -14.06
C GLU A 196 25.54 -21.63 -13.45
N ARG A 197 25.03 -22.75 -13.97
CA ARG A 197 23.85 -23.40 -13.44
C ARG A 197 24.07 -24.00 -12.04
N LYS A 198 25.22 -24.64 -11.81
CA LYS A 198 25.59 -25.17 -10.48
C LYS A 198 25.54 -24.09 -9.40
N PHE A 199 25.90 -22.85 -9.72
CA PHE A 199 25.83 -21.75 -8.77
C PHE A 199 24.38 -21.45 -8.32
N ILE A 200 23.41 -21.57 -9.23
CA ILE A 200 21.98 -21.43 -8.91
C ILE A 200 21.50 -22.66 -8.15
N ASP A 201 21.87 -23.86 -8.62
CA ASP A 201 21.50 -25.13 -7.97
C ASP A 201 21.99 -25.18 -6.51
N ASP A 202 23.21 -24.71 -6.23
CA ASP A 202 23.77 -24.63 -4.87
C ASP A 202 22.95 -23.70 -3.96
N ARG A 203 22.40 -22.60 -4.50
CA ARG A 203 21.53 -21.68 -3.74
C ARG A 203 20.20 -22.36 -3.43
N VAL A 204 19.59 -23.02 -4.41
CA VAL A 204 18.34 -23.76 -4.23
C VAL A 204 18.53 -24.90 -3.24
N GLN A 205 19.66 -25.60 -3.31
CA GLN A 205 19.97 -26.70 -2.41
C GLN A 205 20.08 -26.25 -0.95
N LYS A 206 20.66 -25.06 -0.68
CA LYS A 206 20.64 -24.47 0.66
C LYS A 206 19.23 -24.17 1.17
N ILE A 207 18.32 -23.74 0.28
CA ILE A 207 16.92 -23.50 0.63
C ILE A 207 16.21 -24.83 0.93
N VAL A 208 16.48 -25.86 0.13
CA VAL A 208 15.96 -27.22 0.36
C VAL A 208 16.48 -27.79 1.67
N GLU A 209 17.76 -27.60 2.00
CA GLU A 209 18.34 -28.00 3.28
C GLU A 209 17.67 -27.30 4.47
N LEU A 210 17.40 -25.99 4.34
CA LEU A 210 16.67 -25.24 5.35
C LEU A 210 15.24 -25.78 5.51
N LYS A 211 14.54 -26.00 4.40
CA LYS A 211 13.19 -26.61 4.38
C LYS A 211 13.21 -27.95 5.09
N ARG A 212 14.17 -28.83 4.78
CA ARG A 212 14.31 -30.13 5.46
C ARG A 212 14.54 -29.95 6.96
N LYS A 213 15.47 -29.08 7.39
CA LYS A 213 15.72 -28.85 8.83
C LYS A 213 14.48 -28.38 9.59
N VAL A 214 13.70 -27.48 9.01
CA VAL A 214 12.52 -26.89 9.67
C VAL A 214 11.30 -27.84 9.62
N CYS A 215 11.14 -28.59 8.52
CA CYS A 215 10.01 -29.50 8.31
C CYS A 215 10.24 -30.94 8.83
N SER A 216 11.45 -31.30 9.29
CA SER A 216 11.76 -32.68 9.76
C SER A 216 11.32 -32.99 11.20
N GLY A 217 10.61 -32.09 11.88
CA GLY A 217 10.07 -32.37 13.23
C GLY A 217 8.80 -33.24 13.20
N ASP A 218 8.44 -33.84 14.35
CA ASP A 218 7.31 -34.78 14.56
C ASP A 218 5.92 -34.33 14.04
N ASP A 219 5.76 -33.06 13.67
CA ASP A 219 4.53 -32.52 13.10
C ASP A 219 4.53 -32.60 11.57
N LYS A 220 3.97 -33.67 11.02
CA LYS A 220 3.71 -33.86 9.56
C LYS A 220 2.84 -32.75 8.91
N ASN A 221 2.38 -31.77 9.67
CA ASN A 221 1.53 -30.67 9.23
C ASN A 221 2.26 -29.34 9.01
N LYS A 222 3.57 -29.26 9.24
CA LYS A 222 4.36 -28.03 8.98
C LYS A 222 4.75 -27.95 7.51
N THR A 223 4.35 -26.87 6.85
CA THR A 223 4.64 -26.63 5.43
C THR A 223 5.62 -25.47 5.26
N PHE A 224 6.07 -25.21 4.03
CA PHE A 224 7.08 -24.19 3.73
C PHE A 224 6.71 -23.42 2.45
N VAL A 225 6.81 -22.10 2.50
CA VAL A 225 6.52 -21.19 1.39
C VAL A 225 7.72 -20.26 1.20
N ILE A 226 8.08 -20.02 -0.06
CA ILE A 226 9.11 -19.06 -0.44
C ILE A 226 8.43 -17.90 -1.14
N VAL A 227 8.72 -16.68 -0.69
CA VAL A 227 8.32 -15.44 -1.34
C VAL A 227 9.59 -14.74 -1.79
N ASN A 228 9.88 -14.79 -3.09
CA ASN A 228 11.06 -14.15 -3.65
C ASN A 228 10.67 -12.84 -4.35
N GLN A 229 11.43 -11.78 -4.07
CA GLN A 229 11.28 -10.50 -4.77
C GLN A 229 11.81 -10.58 -6.21
N LYS A 230 12.81 -11.44 -6.44
CA LYS A 230 13.39 -11.68 -7.76
C LYS A 230 12.81 -12.94 -8.43
N GLY A 231 13.13 -13.11 -9.70
CA GLY A 231 12.70 -14.24 -10.49
C GLY A 231 13.19 -15.60 -9.99
N ILE A 232 12.50 -16.65 -10.42
CA ILE A 232 12.83 -18.07 -10.16
C ILE A 232 12.75 -18.81 -11.48
N ASP A 233 13.85 -19.45 -11.89
CA ASP A 233 13.90 -20.14 -13.17
C ASP A 233 13.07 -21.44 -13.15
N PRO A 234 12.61 -21.92 -14.33
CA PRO A 234 11.80 -23.13 -14.42
C PRO A 234 12.45 -24.38 -13.80
N PHE A 235 13.78 -24.54 -13.88
CA PHE A 235 14.43 -25.71 -13.31
C PHE A 235 14.52 -25.63 -11.78
N SER A 236 14.79 -24.45 -11.24
CA SER A 236 14.67 -24.21 -9.80
C SER A 236 13.24 -24.47 -9.30
N LEU A 237 12.23 -24.05 -10.07
CA LEU A 237 10.83 -24.36 -9.76
C LEU A 237 10.56 -25.87 -9.75
N ASP A 238 11.11 -26.63 -10.69
CA ASP A 238 10.98 -28.10 -10.73
C ASP A 238 11.61 -28.76 -9.50
N ILE A 239 12.78 -28.27 -9.06
CA ILE A 239 13.45 -28.76 -7.85
C ILE A 239 12.59 -28.46 -6.61
N LEU A 240 12.10 -27.22 -6.50
CA LEU A 240 11.27 -26.77 -5.38
C LEU A 240 9.86 -27.41 -5.36
N ALA A 241 9.36 -27.88 -6.50
CA ALA A 241 8.06 -28.54 -6.59
C ALA A 241 8.13 -30.05 -6.30
N LYS A 242 9.29 -30.68 -6.48
CA LYS A 242 9.49 -32.12 -6.21
C LYS A 242 9.67 -32.43 -4.74
N ASP A 243 10.40 -31.58 -4.03
CA ASP A 243 10.63 -31.67 -2.58
C ASP A 243 9.58 -30.87 -1.81
#